data_AF-A0A3B8Q7N0-F1
#
_entry.id   AF-A0A3B8Q7N0-F1
#
_cell.length_a   1.000
_cell.length_b   1.000
_cell.length_c   1.000
_cell.angle_alpha   90.00
_cell.angle_beta   90.00
_cell.angle_gamma   90.00
#
_symmetry.space_group_name_H-M   'P 1'
#
loop_
_entity.id
_entity.type
_entity.pdbx_description
1 polymer ?
#
loop_
_entity_poly.entity_id
_entity_poly.type
_entity_poly.pdbx_seq_one_letter_code
_entity_poly.pdbx_strand_id
1 'polypeptide(L)' 'MSTVAELEEAVPKLSRGELEAFQRWFEEYLEDQRELRDEVVAALDQSREEIAAGHYRTRQP' A
#
# COMPACT_ATOMS: atom_id res chain seq x y z
N MET A 1 -26.50 9.73 8.82
CA MET A 1 -25.34 10.59 8.56
C MET A 1 -24.26 9.75 7.90
N SER A 2 -23.48 10.30 6.98
CA SER A 2 -22.36 9.57 6.39
C SER A 2 -21.18 9.62 7.36
N THR A 3 -20.50 8.49 7.57
CA THR A 3 -19.26 8.43 8.36
C THR A 3 -18.21 9.41 7.86
N VAL A 4 -18.20 9.70 6.56
CA VAL A 4 -17.30 10.71 5.97
C VAL A 4 -17.62 12.12 6.47
N ALA A 5 -18.89 12.48 6.58
CA ALA A 5 -19.31 13.80 7.05
C ALA A 5 -18.91 14.03 8.52
N GLU A 6 -18.99 12.99 9.36
CA GLU A 6 -18.55 13.06 10.77
C GLU A 6 -17.04 13.28 10.88
N LEU A 7 -16.26 12.68 9.97
CA LEU A 7 -14.81 12.88 9.89
C LEU A 7 -14.47 14.30 9.40
N GLU A 8 -15.16 14.81 8.38
CA GLU A 8 -14.99 16.19 7.88
C GLU A 8 -15.26 17.23 8.97
N GLU A 9 -16.18 16.98 9.90
CA GLU A 9 -16.44 17.85 11.05
C GLU A 9 -15.42 17.69 12.19
N ALA A 10 -14.76 16.54 12.29
CA ALA A 10 -13.79 16.24 13.34
C ALA A 10 -12.37 16.74 12.99
N VAL A 11 -11.95 16.57 11.73
CA VAL A 11 -10.59 16.91 11.26
C VAL A 11 -10.18 18.36 11.55
N PRO A 12 -11.04 19.39 11.36
CA PRO A 12 -10.66 20.78 11.65
C PRO A 12 -10.42 21.08 13.13
N LYS A 13 -10.85 20.20 14.05
CA LYS A 13 -10.70 20.37 15.50
C LYS A 13 -9.36 19.82 16.01
N LEU A 14 -8.62 19.11 15.17
CA LEU A 14 -7.32 18.55 15.49
C LEU A 14 -6.25 19.66 15.52
N SER A 15 -5.32 19.53 16.45
CA SER A 15 -4.09 20.33 16.43
C SER A 15 -3.21 19.96 15.23
N ARG A 16 -2.22 20.81 14.93
CA ARG A 16 -1.27 20.55 13.83
C ARG A 16 -0.55 19.20 13.96
N GLY A 17 -0.12 18.83 15.17
CA GLY A 17 0.56 17.56 15.42
C GLY A 17 -0.35 16.36 15.25
N GLU A 18 -1.61 16.47 15.67
CA GLU A 18 -2.61 15.42 15.47
C GLU A 18 -2.98 15.26 13.98
N LEU A 19 -3.05 16.36 13.22
CA LEU A 19 -3.25 16.30 11.77
C LEU A 19 -2.10 15.57 11.05
N GLU A 20 -0.85 15.86 11.43
CA GLU A 20 0.32 15.20 10.85
C GLU A 20 0.37 13.70 11.22
N ALA A 21 -0.01 13.34 12.45
CA ALA A 21 -0.13 11.94 12.85
C ALA A 21 -1.27 11.22 12.10
N PHE A 22 -2.43 11.87 11.97
CA PHE A 22 -3.57 11.35 11.23
C PHE A 22 -3.25 11.14 9.75
N GLN A 23 -2.57 12.10 9.11
CA GLN A 23 -2.14 11.97 7.71
C GLN A 23 -1.26 10.74 7.52
N ARG A 24 -0.23 10.57 8.36
CA ARG A 24 0.70 9.45 8.24
C ARG A 24 0.00 8.10 8.40
N TRP A 25 -0.83 7.98 9.43
CA TRP A 25 -1.62 6.77 9.65
C TRP A 25 -2.56 6.49 8.47
N PHE A 26 -3.20 7.52 7.91
CA PHE A 26 -4.15 7.35 6.80
C PHE A 26 -3.45 6.92 5.50
N GLU A 27 -2.26 7.46 5.23
CA GLU A 27 -1.42 7.02 4.10
C GLU A 27 -1.02 5.55 4.25
N GLU A 28 -0.57 5.12 5.44
CA GLU A 28 -0.26 3.71 5.73
C GLU A 28 -1.48 2.80 5.59
N TYR A 29 -2.63 3.21 6.14
CA TYR A 29 -3.88 2.46 6.02
C TYR A 29 -4.30 2.28 4.56
N LEU A 30 -4.21 3.34 3.74
CA LEU A 30 -4.54 3.25 2.32
C LEU A 30 -3.57 2.33 1.57
N GLU A 31 -2.28 2.38 1.91
CA GLU A 31 -1.27 1.51 1.32
C GLU A 31 -1.53 0.04 1.66
N ASP A 32 -1.91 -0.27 2.90
CA ASP A 32 -2.28 -1.63 3.33
C ASP A 32 -3.52 -2.17 2.60
N GLN A 33 -4.41 -1.29 2.14
CA GLN A 33 -5.58 -1.66 1.35
C GLN A 33 -5.28 -1.77 -0.16
N ARG A 34 -4.07 -1.40 -0.61
CA ARG A 34 -3.69 -1.59 -2.01
C ARG A 34 -3.37 -3.06 -2.24
N GLU A 35 -4.15 -3.67 -3.12
CA GLU A 35 -3.82 -4.98 -3.66
C GLU A 35 -2.96 -4.83 -4.92
N LEU A 36 -1.99 -5.73 -5.09
CA LEU A 36 -1.31 -5.86 -6.37
C LEU A 36 -2.34 -6.25 -7.42
N ARG A 37 -2.30 -5.58 -8.57
CA ARG A 37 -3.12 -5.96 -9.73
C ARG A 37 -2.84 -7.42 -10.09
N ASP A 38 -3.86 -8.17 -10.48
CA ASP A 38 -3.75 -9.59 -10.84
C ASP A 38 -2.61 -9.88 -11.83
N GLU A 39 -2.39 -8.97 -12.80
CA GLU A 39 -1.28 -9.09 -13.77
C GLU A 39 0.11 -9.08 -13.12
N VAL A 40 0.29 -8.32 -12.04
CA VAL A 40 1.56 -8.23 -11.30
C VAL A 40 1.74 -9.47 -10.43
N VAL A 41 0.67 -9.94 -9.80
CA VAL A 41 0.68 -11.19 -9.01
C VAL A 41 1.07 -12.36 -9.91
N ALA A 42 0.43 -12.50 -11.07
CA ALA A 42 0.73 -13.55 -12.03
C ALA A 42 2.18 -13.50 -12.54
N ALA A 43 2.71 -12.30 -12.84
CA ALA A 43 4.10 -12.15 -13.28
C ALA A 43 5.11 -12.52 -12.18
N LEU A 44 4.80 -12.22 -10.92
CA LEU A 44 5.65 -12.60 -9.79
C LEU A 44 5.63 -14.11 -9.54
N ASP A 45 4.47 -14.74 -9.64
CA ASP A 45 4.36 -16.20 -9.50
C ASP A 45 5.09 -16.93 -10.63
N GLN A 46 4.94 -16.46 -11.87
CA GLN A 46 5.74 -16.97 -12.99
C GLN A 46 7.25 -16.80 -12.73
N SER A 47 7.69 -15.63 -12.28
CA SER A 47 9.10 -15.39 -11.99
C SER A 47 9.64 -16.32 -10.88
N ARG A 48 8.84 -16.61 -9.86
CA ARG A 48 9.18 -17.58 -8.80
C ARG A 48 9.35 -18.99 -9.37
N GLU A 49 8.46 -19.42 -10.26
CA GLU A 49 8.56 -20.71 -10.94
C GLU A 49 9.82 -20.80 -11.82
N GLU A 50 10.11 -19.75 -12.60
CA GLU A 50 11.30 -19.67 -13.44
C GLU A 50 12.58 -19.74 -12.60
N ILE A 51 12.65 -19.01 -11.48
CA ILE A 51 13.79 -19.07 -10.56
C ILE A 51 13.93 -20.47 -9.96
N ALA A 52 12.83 -21.09 -9.51
CA ALA A 52 12.84 -22.44 -8.94
C ALA A 52 13.29 -23.49 -9.96
N ALA A 53 12.93 -23.32 -11.23
CA ALA A 53 13.39 -24.15 -12.33
C ALA A 53 14.84 -23.87 -12.77
N GLY A 54 15.50 -22.84 -12.21
CA GLY A 54 16.86 -22.44 -12.58
C GLY A 54 16.96 -21.56 -13.83
N HIS A 55 15.84 -21.03 -14.32
CA HIS A 55 15.75 -20.14 -15.48
C HIS A 55 16.02 -18.68 -15.11
N TYR A 56 17.18 -18.40 -14.51
CA TYR A 56 17.57 -17.04 -14.15
C TYR A 56 19.01 -16.75 -14.57
N ARG A 57 19.33 -15.46 -14.73
CA ARG A 57 20.70 -15.00 -15.02
C ARG A 57 21.13 -14.06 -13.91
N THR A 58 22.21 -14.42 -13.21
CA THR A 58 22.87 -13.51 -12.27
C THR A 58 23.96 -12.73 -12.99
N ARG A 59 23.95 -11.40 -12.89
CA ARG A 59 25.08 -10.58 -13.32
C ARG A 59 26.23 -10.81 -12.34
N GLN A 60 27.37 -11.27 -12.85
CA GLN A 60 28.62 -11.21 -12.08
C GLN A 60 29.30 -9.86 -12.36
N PRO A 61 29.77 -9.16 -11.29
CA PRO A 61 30.41 -7.85 -11.42
C PRO A 61 31.75 -7.89 -12.14
#